data_AF-A0A7X7U0M1-F1
#
_entry.id   AF-A0A7X7U0M1-F1
#
_cell.length_a   1.000
_cell.length_b   1.000
_cell.length_c   1.000
_cell.angle_alpha   90.00
_cell.angle_beta   90.00
_cell.angle_gamma   90.00
#
_symmetry.space_group_name_H-M   'P 1'
#
loop_
_entity.id
_entity.type
_entity.pdbx_description
1 polymer ?
#
loop_
_entity_poly.entity_id
_entity_poly.type
_entity_poly.pdbx_seq_one_letter_code
_entity_poly.pdbx_strand_id
1 'polypeptide(L)' 'AIDTEVGHAAPFVCDFDGDGVQDLLVGQFGNGQLWIFHNEGTNAQPKLAAGVKFKEGGEDGTVPCG' A
#
# COMPACT_ATOMS: atom_id res chain seq x y z
N ALA A 1 5.06 -0.42 21.34
CA ALA A 1 5.33 -1.79 20.92
C ALA A 1 4.39 -2.13 19.78
N ILE A 2 4.86 -2.84 18.76
CA ILE A 2 3.97 -3.37 17.72
C ILE A 2 3.20 -4.54 18.37
N ASP A 3 1.87 -4.47 18.37
CA ASP A 3 1.01 -5.56 18.80
C ASP A 3 1.05 -6.65 17.72
N THR A 4 1.62 -7.80 18.06
CA THR A 4 1.77 -8.96 17.16
C THR A 4 0.73 -10.04 17.42
N GLU A 5 -0.18 -9.86 18.39
CA GLU A 5 -1.15 -10.89 18.77
C GLU A 5 -2.36 -10.92 17.84
N VAL A 6 -2.81 -9.75 17.35
CA VAL A 6 -3.94 -9.62 16.41
C VAL A 6 -3.63 -8.54 15.36
N GLY A 7 -2.81 -8.90 14.38
CA GLY A 7 -2.45 -7.98 13.29
C GLY A 7 -1.88 -8.72 12.10
N HIS A 8 -2.72 -9.33 11.26
CA HIS A 8 -2.25 -9.81 9.97
C HIS A 8 -2.13 -8.61 9.02
N ALA A 9 -0.91 -8.08 8.91
CA ALA A 9 -0.54 -7.17 7.84
C ALA A 9 -0.21 -8.00 6.60
N ALA A 10 -0.73 -7.58 5.44
CA ALA A 10 -0.41 -8.16 4.14
C ALA A 10 0.29 -7.07 3.29
N PRO A 11 1.63 -6.95 3.39
CA PRO A 11 2.37 -5.98 2.60
C PRO A 11 2.53 -6.45 1.14
N PHE A 12 2.42 -5.53 0.20
CA PHE A 12 2.67 -5.72 -1.22
C PHE A 12 3.40 -4.50 -1.80
N VAL A 13 4.34 -4.72 -2.71
CA VAL A 13 5.13 -3.65 -3.33
C VAL A 13 4.88 -3.69 -4.84
N CYS A 14 4.38 -2.59 -5.39
CA CYS A 14 4.10 -2.44 -6.81
C CYS A 14 4.09 -0.96 -7.20
N ASP A 15 4.24 -0.68 -8.49
CA ASP A 15 3.95 0.64 -9.06
C ASP A 15 2.42 0.83 -9.09
N PHE A 16 1.88 1.55 -8.11
CA PHE A 16 0.43 1.63 -7.91
C PHE A 16 -0.21 2.74 -8.75
N ASP A 17 0.48 3.85 -8.97
CA ASP A 17 -0.03 4.99 -9.74
C ASP A 17 0.53 5.08 -11.18
N GLY A 18 1.47 4.20 -11.55
CA GLY A 18 2.03 4.10 -12.89
C GLY A 18 3.17 5.08 -13.16
N ASP A 19 3.81 5.62 -12.11
CA ASP A 19 4.92 6.56 -12.24
C ASP A 19 6.30 5.89 -12.46
N GLY A 20 6.35 4.55 -12.44
CA GLY A 20 7.56 3.75 -12.57
C GLY A 20 8.34 3.57 -11.26
N VAL A 21 7.82 4.08 -10.14
CA VAL A 21 8.37 3.97 -8.80
C VAL A 21 7.50 3.00 -7.99
N GLN A 22 8.16 2.13 -7.21
CA GLN A 22 7.46 1.14 -6.40
C GLN A 22 6.94 1.74 -5.11
N ASP A 23 5.62 1.61 -4.90
CA ASP A 23 4.90 2.00 -3.70
C ASP A 23 4.72 0.81 -2.75
N LEU A 24 4.38 1.10 -1.48
CA LEU A 24 4.03 0.07 -0.50
C LEU A 24 2.52 0.08 -0.23
N LEU A 25 1.89 -1.05 -0.46
CA LEU A 25 0.51 -1.33 -0.11
C LEU A 25 0.49 -2.21 1.14
N VAL A 26 -0.36 -1.89 2.11
CA VAL A 26 -0.51 -2.69 3.34
C VAL A 26 -1.99 -2.95 3.60
N GLY A 27 -2.40 -4.21 3.40
CA GLY A 27 -3.70 -4.71 3.84
C GLY A 27 -3.72 -4.95 5.34
N GLN A 28 -4.80 -4.53 6.01
CA GLN A 28 -5.04 -4.79 7.42
C GLN A 28 -6.18 -5.80 7.60
N PHE A 29 -5.90 -6.85 8.36
CA PHE A 29 -6.91 -7.83 8.77
C PHE A 29 -7.92 -7.26 9.78
N GLY A 30 -9.16 -7.75 9.71
CA GLY A 30 -10.28 -7.38 10.58
C GLY A 30 -11.36 -6.57 9.86
N ASN A 31 -10.96 -5.49 9.18
CA ASN A 31 -11.88 -4.58 8.46
C ASN A 31 -11.58 -4.45 6.97
N GLY A 32 -10.57 -5.17 6.45
CA GLY A 32 -10.19 -5.14 5.05
C GLY A 32 -9.63 -3.79 4.58
N GLN A 33 -9.11 -2.96 5.48
CA GLN A 33 -8.54 -1.66 5.11
C GLN A 33 -7.26 -1.84 4.29
N LEU A 34 -7.16 -1.13 3.18
CA LEU A 34 -5.94 -0.98 2.41
C LEU A 34 -5.32 0.39 2.68
N TRP A 35 -4.06 0.38 3.07
CA TRP A 35 -3.21 1.56 3.16
C TRP A 35 -2.25 1.62 1.99
N ILE A 36 -2.09 2.80 1.41
CA ILE A 36 -1.13 3.06 0.33
C ILE A 36 -0.10 4.04 0.87
N PHE A 37 1.17 3.72 0.68
CA PHE A 37 2.31 4.54 1.01
C PHE A 37 3.07 4.82 -0.27
N HIS A 38 2.85 6.01 -0.84
CA HIS A 38 3.55 6.42 -2.05
C HIS A 38 5.04 6.62 -1.81
N ASN A 39 5.86 6.20 -2.75
CA ASN A 39 7.29 6.42 -2.72
C ASN A 39 7.64 7.72 -3.45
N GLU A 40 7.87 8.79 -2.69
CA GLU A 40 8.31 10.09 -3.20
C GLU A 40 9.80 10.14 -3.57
N GLY A 41 10.51 9.01 -3.48
CA GLY A 41 11.93 8.88 -3.72
C GLY A 41 12.21 8.20 -5.06
N THR A 42 13.06 7.18 -5.02
CA THR A 42 13.35 6.32 -6.18
C THR A 42 13.32 4.86 -5.75
N ASN A 43 13.31 3.93 -6.71
CA ASN A 43 13.42 2.50 -6.40
C ASN A 43 14.73 2.14 -5.66
N ALA A 44 15.81 2.88 -5.90
CA ALA A 44 17.10 2.67 -5.22
C ALA A 44 17.18 3.35 -3.84
N GLN A 45 16.40 4.41 -3.62
CA GLN A 45 16.39 5.20 -2.39
C GLN A 45 14.93 5.59 -2.08
N PRO A 46 14.14 4.65 -1.54
CA PRO A 46 12.73 4.88 -1.31
C PRO A 46 12.49 5.88 -0.18
N LYS A 47 11.48 6.73 -0.36
CA LYS A 47 11.01 7.69 0.65
C LYS A 47 9.49 7.61 0.71
N LEU A 48 8.99 6.78 1.62
CA LEU A 48 7.55 6.56 1.76
C LEU A 48 6.87 7.77 2.42
N ALA A 49 5.83 8.28 1.78
CA ALA A 49 4.95 9.30 2.32
C ALA A 49 4.09 8.75 3.48
N ALA A 50 3.33 9.64 4.12
CA ALA A 50 2.34 9.22 5.10
C ALA A 50 1.27 8.34 4.43
N GLY A 51 0.91 7.25 5.10
CA GLY A 51 -0.07 6.30 4.58
C GLY A 51 -1.44 6.95 4.37
N VAL A 52 -2.01 6.76 3.19
CA VAL A 52 -3.38 7.15 2.87
C VAL A 52 -4.27 5.92 2.84
N LYS A 53 -5.48 6.05 3.38
CA LYS A 53 -6.49 4.98 3.25
C LYS A 53 -7.02 4.99 1.83
N PHE A 54 -7.00 3.83 1.18
CA PHE A 54 -7.76 3.66 -0.05
C PHE A 54 -9.25 3.89 0.26
N LYS A 55 -9.87 4.84 -0.44
CA LYS A 55 -11.30 5.12 -0.34
C LYS A 55 -11.94 4.68 -1.64
N GLU A 56 -12.80 3.67 -1.57
CA GLU A 56 -13.59 3.17 -2.69
C GLU A 56 -14.43 4.30 -3.31
N GLY A 57 -14.33 4.47 -4.62
CA GLY A 57 -15.02 5.52 -5.38
C GLY A 57 -15.17 5.20 -6.87
N GLY A 58 -15.02 3.94 -7.25
CA GLY A 58 -15.09 3.42 -8.62
C GLY A 58 -14.73 1.93 -8.56
N GLU A 59 -15.50 1.11 -9.27
CA GLU A 59 -15.53 -0.36 -9.31
C GLU A 59 -14.22 -1.05 -8.91
N ASP A 60 -14.31 -2.02 -7.99
CA ASP A 60 -13.26 -2.95 -7.54
C ASP A 60 -11.93 -2.79 -8.28
N GLY A 61 -11.06 -1.93 -7.75
CA GLY A 61 -9.75 -1.67 -8.31
C GLY A 61 -8.88 -2.91 -8.19
N THR A 62 -8.91 -3.77 -9.22
CA THR A 62 -7.90 -4.80 -9.40
C THR A 62 -6.54 -4.12 -9.44
N VAL A 63 -5.65 -4.47 -8.51
CA VAL A 63 -4.23 -4.10 -8.58
C VAL A 63 -3.72 -4.61 -9.93
N PRO A 64 -3.36 -3.74 -10.89
CA PRO A 64 -2.84 -4.19 -12.17
C PRO A 64 -1.41 -4.69 -11.90
N CYS A 65 -1.27 -5.97 -11.58
CA CYS A 65 0.02 -6.64 -11.66
C CYS A 65 0.22 -7.10 -13.11
N GLY A 66 0.81 -6.21 -13.90
CA GLY A 66 1.58 -6.58 -15.09
C GLY A 66 3.04 -6.76 -14.71
#